data_AF-A0A9X8YNK8-F1
#
_entry.id   AF-A0A9X8YNK8-F1
#
_cell.length_a   1.000
_cell.length_b   1.000
_cell.length_c   1.000
_cell.angle_alpha   90.00
_cell.angle_beta   90.00
_cell.angle_gamma   90.00
#
_symmetry.space_group_name_H-M   'P 1'
#
loop_
_entity.id
_entity.type
_entity.pdbx_description
1 polymer ?
#
loop_
_entity_poly.entity_id
_entity_poly.type
_entity_poly.pdbx_seq_one_letter_code
_entity_poly.pdbx_strand_id
1 'polypeptide(L)'
;MSQVSTFVMFQGEAQQAIDLYSQVFERFRLMQVQHYDPTPDGRRLIKHASIDFDRQNLVFTDSPISHDFSFTPAVSLFINLPNEEALE
;
A
#
# COMPACT_ATOMS: atom_id res chain seq x y z
N MET A 1 9.26 8.23 20.31
CA MET A 1 10.46 7.76 19.58
C MET A 1 10.17 7.90 18.09
N SER A 2 11.17 8.22 17.28
CA SER A 2 11.02 8.34 15.83
C SER A 2 11.03 6.96 15.16
N GLN A 3 10.31 6.79 14.06
CA GLN A 3 10.21 5.55 13.28
C GLN A 3 10.43 5.84 11.80
N VAL A 4 11.03 4.91 11.07
CA VAL A 4 11.17 4.93 9.61
C VAL A 4 10.20 3.93 9.00
N SER A 5 9.55 4.27 7.89
CA SER A 5 8.63 3.41 7.16
C SER A 5 8.90 3.50 5.65
N THR A 6 8.58 2.44 4.92
CA THR A 6 8.60 2.49 3.45
C THR A 6 7.34 3.19 2.96
N PHE A 7 7.52 4.23 2.14
CA PHE A 7 6.42 5.02 1.60
C PHE A 7 6.17 4.63 0.13
N VAL A 8 4.96 4.17 -0.17
CA VAL A 8 4.54 3.68 -1.48
C VAL A 8 3.45 4.59 -2.02
N MET A 9 3.82 5.41 -3.02
CA MET A 9 2.92 6.36 -3.64
C MET A 9 2.31 5.78 -4.91
N PHE A 10 1.00 5.59 -4.89
CA PHE A 10 0.16 5.23 -6.03
C PHE A 10 -0.38 6.50 -6.72
N GLN A 11 -0.95 6.32 -7.91
CA GLN A 11 -1.65 7.37 -8.66
C GLN A 11 -3.15 7.04 -8.81
N GLY A 12 -3.82 6.71 -7.69
CA GLY A 12 -5.26 6.43 -7.65
C GLY A 12 -5.65 4.96 -7.42
N GLU A 13 -4.67 4.11 -7.09
CA GLU A 13 -4.81 2.65 -7.00
C GLU A 13 -4.51 2.12 -5.58
N ALA A 14 -4.22 2.99 -4.60
CA ALA A 14 -3.81 2.54 -3.26
C ALA A 14 -4.87 1.66 -2.56
N GLN A 15 -6.17 1.97 -2.74
CA GLN A 15 -7.24 1.14 -2.17
C GLN A 15 -7.26 -0.26 -2.80
N GLN A 16 -7.11 -0.35 -4.12
CA GLN A 16 -7.06 -1.63 -4.82
C GLN A 16 -5.86 -2.47 -4.36
N ALA A 17 -4.71 -1.83 -4.12
CA ALA A 17 -3.54 -2.50 -3.59
C ALA A 17 -3.75 -3.02 -2.15
N ILE A 18 -4.39 -2.22 -1.28
CA ILE A 18 -4.77 -2.66 0.08
C ILE A 18 -5.73 -3.85 0.02
N ASP A 19 -6.76 -3.78 -0.82
CA ASP A 19 -7.75 -4.84 -0.96
C ASP A 19 -7.08 -6.14 -1.44
N LEU A 20 -6.21 -6.06 -2.47
CA LEU A 20 -5.47 -7.20 -2.97
C LEU A 20 -4.53 -7.80 -1.92
N TYR A 21 -3.68 -6.99 -1.29
CA TYR A 21 -2.69 -7.51 -0.36
C TYR A 21 -3.32 -8.06 0.93
N SER A 22 -4.44 -7.47 1.38
CA SER A 22 -5.20 -8.00 2.52
C SER A 22 -5.87 -9.36 2.22
N GLN A 23 -6.24 -9.61 0.96
CA GLN A 23 -6.78 -10.90 0.53
C GLN A 23 -5.69 -11.96 0.38
N VAL A 24 -4.51 -11.59 -0.10
CA VAL A 24 -3.41 -12.52 -0.38
C VAL A 24 -2.62 -12.88 0.89
N PHE A 25 -2.37 -11.91 1.77
CA PHE A 25 -1.48 -12.09 2.91
C PHE A 25 -2.23 -11.93 4.24
N GLU A 26 -2.34 -13.02 5.00
CA GLU A 26 -3.00 -13.01 6.32
C GLU A 26 -2.38 -12.01 7.31
N ARG A 27 -1.09 -11.68 7.14
CA ARG A 27 -0.33 -10.76 8.00
C ARG A 27 -0.27 -9.32 7.47
N PHE A 28 -1.04 -9.00 6.44
CA PHE A 28 -1.24 -7.64 5.98
C PHE A 28 -2.39 -7.00 6.75
N ARG A 29 -2.08 -6.00 7.59
CA ARG A 29 -3.04 -5.34 8.45
C ARG A 29 -3.08 -3.85 8.16
N LEU A 30 -4.24 -3.37 7.70
CA LEU A 30 -4.53 -1.95 7.63
C LEU A 30 -4.75 -1.40 9.04
N MET A 31 -3.85 -0.54 9.51
CA MET A 31 -3.88 0.00 10.87
C MET A 31 -4.70 1.29 10.94
N GLN A 32 -4.53 2.16 9.95
CA GLN A 32 -5.24 3.43 9.84
C GLN A 32 -5.40 3.79 8.37
N VAL A 33 -6.53 4.39 8.01
CA VAL A 33 -6.74 4.97 6.68
C VAL A 33 -7.36 6.35 6.80
N GLN A 34 -6.83 7.30 6.04
CA GLN A 34 -7.35 8.64 5.85
C GLN A 34 -7.57 8.85 4.36
N HIS A 35 -8.74 9.37 4.01
CA HIS A 35 -9.09 9.70 2.64
C HIS A 35 -9.02 11.20 2.42
N TYR A 36 -8.79 11.60 1.17
CA TYR A 36 -9.16 12.94 0.73
C TYR A 36 -10.69 13.10 0.74
N ASP A 37 -11.15 14.34 0.62
CA ASP A 37 -12.55 14.61 0.32
C ASP A 37 -12.94 13.92 -0.99
N PRO A 38 -14.20 13.45 -1.10
CA PRO A 38 -14.65 12.75 -2.29
C PRO A 38 -14.55 13.65 -3.53
N THR A 39 -14.10 13.08 -4.64
CA THR A 39 -14.15 13.71 -5.96
C THR A 39 -15.62 13.82 -6.44
N PRO A 40 -15.92 14.64 -7.48
CA PRO A 40 -17.28 14.80 -7.97
C PRO A 40 -17.98 13.50 -8.41
N ASP A 41 -17.22 12.50 -8.83
CA ASP A 41 -17.68 11.16 -9.17
C ASP A 41 -17.79 10.20 -7.95
N GLY A 42 -17.59 10.72 -6.74
CA GLY A 42 -17.72 10.00 -5.48
C GLY A 42 -16.50 9.17 -5.08
N ARG A 43 -15.43 9.12 -5.88
CA ARG A 43 -14.20 8.40 -5.52
C ARG A 43 -13.52 9.04 -4.32
N ARG A 44 -12.89 8.22 -3.48
CA ARG A 44 -12.12 8.65 -2.32
C ARG A 44 -10.70 8.14 -2.45
N LEU A 45 -9.80 9.05 -2.79
CA LEU A 45 -8.36 8.76 -2.86
C LEU A 45 -7.80 8.59 -1.45
N ILE A 46 -6.85 7.67 -1.28
CA ILE A 46 -6.17 7.48 0.00
C ILE A 46 -5.17 8.61 0.20
N LYS A 47 -5.42 9.46 1.20
CA LYS A 47 -4.44 10.47 1.62
C LYS A 47 -3.28 9.84 2.38
N HIS A 48 -3.60 8.89 3.26
CA HIS A 48 -2.61 8.19 4.07
C HIS A 48 -3.19 6.90 4.63
N ALA A 49 -2.56 5.77 4.32
CA ALA A 49 -2.85 4.49 4.95
C ALA A 49 -1.60 3.94 5.63
N SER A 50 -1.69 3.68 6.94
CA SER A 50 -0.65 2.99 7.71
C SER A 50 -0.94 1.50 7.72
N ILE A 51 0.05 0.71 7.35
CA ILE A 51 -0.06 -0.74 7.20
C ILE A 51 1.05 -1.40 8.00
N ASP A 52 0.67 -2.40 8.80
CA ASP A 52 1.58 -3.39 9.36
C ASP A 52 1.56 -4.61 8.45
N PHE A 53 2.66 -4.88 7.76
CA PHE A 53 2.82 -6.06 6.94
C PHE A 53 3.92 -6.94 7.53
N ASP A 54 3.52 -7.92 8.35
CA ASP A 54 4.42 -8.80 9.10
C ASP A 54 5.56 -8.06 9.82
N ARG A 55 5.19 -7.03 10.61
CA ARG A 55 6.10 -6.16 11.40
C ARG A 55 6.89 -5.14 10.58
N GLN A 56 6.70 -5.09 9.25
CA GLN A 56 7.21 -4.00 8.42
C GLN A 56 6.15 -2.90 8.31
N ASN A 57 6.56 -1.66 8.59
CA ASN A 57 5.67 -0.51 8.48
C ASN A 57 5.70 0.04 7.06
N LEU A 58 4.55 -0.02 6.39
CA LEU A 58 4.34 0.57 5.09
C LEU A 58 3.35 1.74 5.20
N VAL A 59 3.54 2.72 4.33
CA VAL A 59 2.58 3.82 4.13
C VAL A 59 2.15 3.83 2.68
N PHE A 60 0.85 3.69 2.43
CA PHE A 60 0.29 3.79 1.08
C PHE A 60 -0.46 5.11 0.93
N THR A 61 -0.26 5.78 -0.20
CA THR A 61 -0.99 7.01 -0.54
C THR A 61 -1.35 7.03 -2.01
N ASP A 62 -2.41 7.73 -2.36
CA ASP A 62 -2.69 8.17 -3.72
C ASP A 62 -2.22 9.61 -3.89
N SER A 63 -1.42 9.85 -4.92
CA SER A 63 -1.14 11.20 -5.38
C SER A 63 -2.29 11.69 -6.26
N PRO A 64 -2.90 12.85 -5.97
CA PRO A 64 -3.90 13.45 -6.85
C PRO A 64 -3.29 14.07 -8.12
N ILE A 65 -1.95 14.15 -8.18
CA ILE A 65 -1.20 14.69 -9.30
C ILE A 65 -0.59 13.52 -10.08
N SER A 66 -0.72 13.56 -11.40
CA SER A 66 -0.09 12.57 -12.27
C SER A 66 1.40 12.83 -12.44
N HIS A 67 2.18 11.74 -12.48
CA HIS A 67 3.63 11.77 -12.66
C HIS A 67 4.04 10.83 -13.79
N ASP A 68 5.11 11.18 -14.51
CA ASP A 68 5.65 10.36 -15.60
C ASP A 68 6.45 9.14 -15.11
N PHE A 69 6.80 9.08 -13.82
CA PHE A 69 7.44 7.91 -13.22
C PHE A 69 6.39 6.94 -12.67
N SER A 70 6.78 5.68 -12.58
CA SER A 70 6.00 4.63 -11.93
C SER A 70 6.93 3.76 -11.06
N PHE A 71 6.38 2.73 -10.44
CA PHE A 71 7.16 1.74 -9.73
C PHE A 71 8.20 1.11 -10.66
N THR A 72 9.39 0.88 -10.11
CA THR A 72 10.48 0.20 -10.80
C THR A 72 11.03 -0.90 -9.91
N PRO A 73 11.68 -1.93 -10.46
CA PRO A 73 12.30 -2.98 -9.66
C PRO A 73 13.37 -2.50 -8.66
N ALA A 74 13.86 -1.27 -8.79
CA ALA A 74 14.86 -0.69 -7.89
C ALA A 74 14.37 -0.58 -6.43
N VAL A 75 13.05 -0.50 -6.22
CA VAL A 75 12.42 -0.60 -4.90
C VAL A 75 11.34 -1.67 -4.96
N SER A 76 11.51 -2.72 -4.15
CA SER A 76 10.61 -3.87 -4.13
C SER A 76 10.39 -4.36 -2.70
N LEU A 77 9.30 -5.09 -2.50
CA LEU A 77 9.06 -5.85 -1.28
C LEU A 77 9.38 -7.32 -1.57
N PHE A 78 10.31 -7.87 -0.80
CA PHE A 78 10.65 -9.29 -0.90
C PHE A 78 9.96 -10.06 0.22
N ILE A 79 9.16 -11.06 -0.15
CA ILE A 79 8.44 -11.90 0.81
C ILE A 79 9.15 -13.24 0.93
N ASN A 80 9.56 -13.57 2.16
CA ASN A 80 10.08 -14.89 2.48
C ASN A 80 8.90 -15.84 2.70
N LEU A 81 8.65 -16.72 1.73
CA LEU A 81 7.63 -17.75 1.85
C LEU A 81 8.10 -18.88 2.77
N PRO A 82 7.18 -19.54 3.50
CA PRO A 82 7.54 -20.63 4.41
C PRO A 82 7.99 -21.90 3.67
N ASN A 83 7.53 -22.10 2.44
CA ASN A 83 7.78 -23.25 1.58
C ASN A 83 7.41 -22.93 0.12
N GLU A 84 7.65 -23.88 -0.78
CA GLU A 84 7.37 -23.74 -2.22
C GLU A 84 5.87 -23.82 -2.52
N GLU A 85 5.10 -24.58 -1.74
CA GLU A 85 3.66 -24.70 -1.94
C GLU A 85 2.91 -23.37 -1.72
N ALA A 86 3.47 -22.45 -0.93
CA ALA A 86 2.89 -21.12 -0.71
C ALA A 86 3.06 -20.16 -1.90
N LEU A 87 3.81 -20.55 -2.94
CA LEU A 87 3.99 -19.76 -4.17
C LEU A 87 2.89 -20.01 -5.21
N GLU A 88 2.29 -21.20 -5.18
CA GLU A 88 1.27 -21.69 -6.14
C GLU A 88 -0.15 -21.30 -5.72
#